data_AF-A0A521L3W4-F1
#
_entry.id   AF-A0A521L3W4-F1
#
_cell.length_a   1.000
_cell.length_b   1.000
_cell.length_c   1.000
_cell.angle_alpha   90.00
_cell.angle_beta   90.00
_cell.angle_gamma   90.00
#
_symmetry.space_group_name_H-M   'P 1'
#
loop_
_entity.id
_entity.type
_entity.pdbx_description
1 polymer ?
#
loop_
_entity_poly.entity_id
_entity_poly.type
_entity_poly.pdbx_seq_one_letter_code
_entity_poly.pdbx_strand_id
1 'polypeptide(L)'
;MGNMGNLRHHMEALAHDLLASSRERKAAVGEITAQTGRLLTAFGRERTRSAEALVADGSNHSHARAAEGRARSQDIMRLLQGFRRDHHRMGHTLRVRLSRTTTGIAAHVASRLTEFGRERGRVATEQHRMAEDQRDTLAEDLHRRSEAVAGLIEDFRLSRGETAQELADRLEAFVNGVQSHVSGLLADARAFRVEEGRETAQELARRLTEIRNRTGEIAAETRHLMVRFRHTREDMAGEFRNRLAVSALARHNQVCRLMDDVRSWQQDLRADLEAAHRVWNRLPEAHAGVGPFTRQDEEGDKRKAAEARKARERAEAEAARKRKAEEEKRAKETWAKMSDEKKVLHVIRKHLDGLTASQIGEVVDLHPSVVGRIATELVEQGAVGKNESTRLYFPLESK
;
A
#
# COMPACT_ATOMS: atom_id res chain seq x y z
N MET A 1 83.17 -221.73 -32.22
CA MET A 1 84.18 -220.73 -31.78
C MET A 1 83.97 -219.48 -32.64
N GLY A 2 83.93 -218.24 -32.12
CA GLY A 2 83.94 -217.83 -30.72
C GLY A 2 83.71 -216.32 -30.54
N ASN A 3 82.46 -215.93 -30.24
CA ASN A 3 82.04 -214.73 -29.49
C ASN A 3 82.82 -213.39 -29.69
N MET A 4 82.43 -212.57 -30.68
CA MET A 4 82.92 -211.18 -30.85
C MET A 4 81.82 -210.15 -31.23
N GLY A 5 80.55 -210.56 -31.38
CA GLY A 5 79.49 -209.69 -31.92
C GLY A 5 78.96 -208.59 -30.98
N ASN A 6 79.11 -208.76 -29.66
CA ASN A 6 78.38 -207.97 -28.67
C ASN A 6 78.81 -206.49 -28.55
N LEU A 7 80.01 -206.13 -29.01
CA LEU A 7 80.54 -204.77 -28.84
C LEU A 7 79.83 -203.73 -29.72
N ARG A 8 79.23 -204.17 -30.85
CA ARG A 8 78.64 -203.27 -31.84
C ARG A 8 77.38 -202.55 -31.33
N HIS A 9 76.46 -203.29 -30.69
CA HIS A 9 75.20 -202.71 -30.19
C HIS A 9 75.39 -201.72 -29.04
N HIS A 10 76.45 -201.82 -28.24
CA HIS A 10 76.73 -200.81 -27.20
C HIS A 10 77.22 -199.49 -27.78
N MET A 11 78.01 -199.51 -28.87
CA MET A 11 78.39 -198.28 -29.61
C MET A 11 77.16 -197.63 -30.28
N GLU A 12 76.28 -198.45 -30.86
CA GLU A 12 75.06 -197.98 -31.54
C GLU A 12 74.07 -197.32 -30.55
N ALA A 13 73.95 -197.84 -29.32
CA ALA A 13 73.14 -197.23 -28.26
C ALA A 13 73.69 -195.85 -27.80
N LEU A 14 74.99 -195.77 -27.49
CA LEU A 14 75.64 -194.54 -27.01
C LEU A 14 75.54 -193.37 -28.01
N ALA A 15 75.62 -193.67 -29.32
CA ALA A 15 75.41 -192.68 -30.37
C ALA A 15 73.97 -192.15 -30.41
N HIS A 16 72.98 -192.98 -30.07
CA HIS A 16 71.57 -192.63 -30.09
C HIS A 16 71.21 -191.69 -28.93
N ASP A 17 71.71 -191.95 -27.71
CA ASP A 17 71.45 -191.14 -26.52
C ASP A 17 72.09 -189.74 -26.61
N LEU A 18 73.29 -189.63 -27.18
CA LEU A 18 73.92 -188.34 -27.46
C LEU A 18 73.11 -187.50 -28.47
N LEU A 19 72.51 -188.13 -29.48
CA LEU A 19 71.62 -187.46 -30.44
C LEU A 19 70.28 -187.05 -29.81
N ALA A 20 69.74 -187.83 -28.88
CA ALA A 20 68.55 -187.45 -28.10
C ALA A 20 68.83 -186.23 -27.22
N SER A 21 69.88 -186.29 -26.40
CA SER A 21 70.27 -185.21 -25.48
C SER A 21 70.66 -183.90 -26.19
N SER A 22 71.11 -183.97 -27.44
CA SER A 22 71.36 -182.81 -28.30
C SER A 22 70.06 -182.17 -28.80
N ARG A 23 69.05 -182.98 -29.15
CA ARG A 23 67.73 -182.50 -29.60
C ARG A 23 66.95 -181.83 -28.47
N GLU A 24 66.92 -182.42 -27.28
CA GLU A 24 66.21 -181.85 -26.11
C GLU A 24 66.76 -180.48 -25.71
N ARG A 25 68.09 -180.34 -25.58
CA ARG A 25 68.71 -179.05 -25.27
C ARG A 25 68.44 -177.98 -26.33
N LYS A 26 68.37 -178.37 -27.61
CA LYS A 26 68.01 -177.45 -28.70
C LYS A 26 66.53 -177.06 -28.67
N ALA A 27 65.63 -177.97 -28.26
CA ALA A 27 64.22 -177.66 -28.03
C ALA A 27 64.02 -176.70 -26.84
N ALA A 28 64.66 -176.97 -25.69
CA ALA A 28 64.56 -176.13 -24.50
C ALA A 28 65.06 -174.69 -24.74
N VAL A 29 66.19 -174.52 -25.45
CA VAL A 29 66.66 -173.18 -25.86
C VAL A 29 65.68 -172.49 -26.81
N GLY A 30 65.07 -173.23 -27.74
CA GLY A 30 64.02 -172.71 -28.61
C GLY A 30 62.78 -172.24 -27.83
N GLU A 31 62.34 -173.02 -26.83
CA GLU A 31 61.19 -172.70 -26.00
C GLU A 31 61.43 -171.48 -25.09
N ILE A 32 62.60 -171.40 -24.45
CA ILE A 32 63.02 -170.21 -23.68
C ILE A 32 63.03 -168.98 -24.59
N THR A 33 63.63 -169.08 -25.79
CA THR A 33 63.67 -167.97 -26.76
C THR A 33 62.25 -167.54 -27.17
N ALA A 34 61.34 -168.49 -27.39
CA ALA A 34 59.95 -168.22 -27.69
C ALA A 34 59.18 -167.63 -26.48
N GLN A 35 59.52 -168.00 -25.24
CA GLN A 35 58.93 -167.42 -24.03
C GLN A 35 59.41 -165.98 -23.81
N THR A 36 60.70 -165.71 -23.94
CA THR A 36 61.26 -164.34 -23.90
C THR A 36 60.69 -163.47 -25.01
N GLY A 37 60.56 -163.99 -26.24
CA GLY A 37 59.92 -163.28 -27.35
C GLY A 37 58.45 -162.94 -27.08
N ARG A 38 57.69 -163.87 -26.48
CA ARG A 38 56.30 -163.64 -26.04
C ARG A 38 56.21 -162.56 -24.95
N LEU A 39 57.10 -162.58 -23.95
CA LEU A 39 57.15 -161.57 -22.89
C LEU A 39 57.53 -160.18 -23.42
N LEU A 40 58.54 -160.06 -24.28
CA LEU A 40 58.92 -158.79 -24.92
C LEU A 40 57.80 -158.24 -25.81
N THR A 41 57.07 -159.11 -26.52
CA THR A 41 55.90 -158.72 -27.33
C THR A 41 54.75 -158.24 -26.44
N ALA A 42 54.51 -158.87 -25.29
CA ALA A 42 53.51 -158.44 -24.32
C ALA A 42 53.86 -157.07 -23.69
N PHE A 43 55.10 -156.91 -23.22
CA PHE A 43 55.59 -155.65 -22.65
C PHE A 43 55.59 -154.50 -23.67
N GLY A 44 55.91 -154.78 -24.94
CA GLY A 44 55.79 -153.81 -26.02
C GLY A 44 54.34 -153.34 -26.20
N ARG A 45 53.38 -154.27 -26.29
CA ARG A 45 51.94 -153.94 -26.37
C ARG A 45 51.43 -153.18 -25.15
N GLU A 46 51.94 -153.50 -23.96
CA GLU A 46 51.59 -152.82 -22.72
C GLU A 46 52.13 -151.39 -22.70
N ARG A 47 53.40 -151.17 -23.06
CA ARG A 47 53.96 -149.81 -23.22
C ARG A 47 53.21 -148.98 -24.27
N THR A 48 52.78 -149.57 -25.39
CA THR A 48 51.96 -148.87 -26.38
C THR A 48 50.63 -148.44 -25.76
N ARG A 49 49.91 -149.35 -25.07
CA ARG A 49 48.65 -149.02 -24.38
C ARG A 49 48.83 -147.95 -23.30
N SER A 50 49.91 -147.98 -22.52
CA SER A 50 50.20 -146.94 -21.54
C SER A 50 50.49 -145.58 -22.19
N ALA A 51 51.17 -145.56 -23.33
CA ALA A 51 51.40 -144.33 -24.09
C ALA A 51 50.10 -143.79 -24.71
N GLU A 52 49.27 -144.66 -25.31
CA GLU A 52 47.95 -144.33 -25.83
C GLU A 52 47.03 -143.78 -24.73
N ALA A 53 47.03 -144.40 -23.54
CA ALA A 53 46.26 -143.94 -22.39
C ALA A 53 46.73 -142.57 -21.88
N LEU A 54 48.05 -142.32 -21.79
CA LEU A 54 48.60 -141.02 -21.39
C LEU A 54 48.34 -139.92 -22.42
N VAL A 55 48.35 -140.25 -23.72
CA VAL A 55 47.98 -139.32 -24.79
C VAL A 55 46.47 -139.03 -24.78
N ALA A 56 45.64 -140.04 -24.53
CA ALA A 56 44.20 -139.86 -24.38
C ALA A 56 43.85 -139.03 -23.14
N ASP A 57 44.47 -139.29 -21.99
CA ASP A 57 44.24 -138.53 -20.76
C ASP A 57 44.76 -137.08 -20.86
N GLY A 58 45.95 -136.88 -21.43
CA GLY A 58 46.47 -135.55 -21.75
C GLY A 58 45.58 -134.78 -22.72
N SER A 59 45.03 -135.45 -23.75
CA SER A 59 44.05 -134.88 -24.67
C SER A 59 42.76 -134.50 -23.96
N ASN A 60 42.18 -135.42 -23.15
CA ASN A 60 40.98 -135.18 -22.35
C ASN A 60 41.16 -134.00 -21.39
N HIS A 61 42.29 -133.91 -20.69
CA HIS A 61 42.60 -132.80 -19.78
C HIS A 61 42.78 -131.48 -20.53
N SER A 62 43.36 -131.50 -21.73
CA SER A 62 43.45 -130.31 -22.60
C SER A 62 42.06 -129.85 -23.08
N HIS A 63 41.18 -130.79 -23.46
CA HIS A 63 39.81 -130.52 -23.85
C HIS A 63 38.95 -130.04 -22.68
N ALA A 64 39.14 -130.60 -21.47
CA ALA A 64 38.50 -130.16 -20.24
C ALA A 64 38.91 -128.72 -19.89
N ARG A 65 40.21 -128.41 -19.87
CA ARG A 65 40.71 -127.03 -19.65
C ARG A 65 40.24 -126.06 -20.74
N ALA A 66 40.16 -126.49 -22.00
CA ALA A 66 39.62 -125.68 -23.08
C ALA A 66 38.10 -125.47 -22.95
N ALA A 67 37.34 -126.46 -22.46
CA ALA A 67 35.93 -126.31 -22.14
C ALA A 67 35.72 -125.36 -20.96
N GLU A 68 36.47 -125.51 -19.87
CA GLU A 68 36.42 -124.64 -18.70
C GLU A 68 36.81 -123.19 -19.04
N GLY A 69 37.88 -122.99 -19.82
CA GLY A 69 38.28 -121.67 -20.32
C GLY A 69 37.21 -121.01 -21.20
N ARG A 70 36.52 -121.79 -22.03
CA ARG A 70 35.37 -121.31 -22.82
C ARG A 70 34.17 -120.98 -21.93
N ALA A 71 33.87 -121.78 -20.91
CA ALA A 71 32.80 -121.50 -19.94
C ALA A 71 33.09 -120.20 -19.16
N ARG A 72 34.28 -120.06 -18.58
CA ARG A 72 34.73 -118.83 -17.89
C ARG A 72 34.66 -117.61 -18.80
N SER A 73 35.06 -117.74 -20.07
CA SER A 73 34.95 -116.66 -21.07
C SER A 73 33.49 -116.29 -21.38
N GLN A 74 32.59 -117.28 -21.50
CA GLN A 74 31.15 -117.05 -21.65
C GLN A 74 30.55 -116.36 -20.43
N ASP A 75 30.96 -116.71 -19.21
CA ASP A 75 30.48 -116.09 -17.98
C ASP A 75 31.01 -114.66 -17.79
N ILE A 76 32.27 -114.39 -18.15
CA ILE A 76 32.80 -113.01 -18.24
C ILE A 76 31.98 -112.19 -19.27
N MET A 77 31.67 -112.76 -20.44
CA MET A 77 30.84 -112.09 -21.44
C MET A 77 29.40 -111.87 -20.97
N ARG A 78 28.80 -112.81 -20.21
CA ARG A 78 27.49 -112.64 -19.55
C ARG A 78 27.53 -111.50 -18.52
N LEU A 79 28.56 -111.46 -17.67
CA LEU A 79 28.76 -110.39 -16.68
C LEU A 79 28.93 -109.02 -17.35
N LEU A 80 29.77 -108.91 -18.37
CA LEU A 80 29.95 -107.67 -19.14
C LEU A 80 28.67 -107.24 -19.87
N GLN A 81 27.90 -108.19 -20.40
CA GLN A 81 26.60 -107.89 -21.03
C GLN A 81 25.55 -107.46 -20.00
N GLY A 82 25.54 -108.08 -18.81
CA GLY A 82 24.73 -107.65 -17.66
C GLY A 82 25.06 -106.21 -17.25
N PHE A 83 26.32 -105.94 -16.93
CA PHE A 83 26.80 -104.61 -16.57
C PHE A 83 26.46 -103.54 -17.62
N ARG A 84 26.59 -103.84 -18.91
CA ARG A 84 26.16 -102.93 -20.00
C ARG A 84 24.65 -102.66 -19.97
N ARG A 85 23.82 -103.70 -19.79
CA ARG A 85 22.35 -103.55 -19.65
C ARG A 85 21.99 -102.70 -18.44
N ASP A 86 22.58 -102.98 -17.28
CA ASP A 86 22.29 -102.28 -16.03
C ASP A 86 22.79 -100.83 -16.06
N HIS A 87 23.95 -100.56 -16.68
CA HIS A 87 24.42 -99.20 -16.92
C HIS A 87 23.48 -98.42 -17.86
N HIS A 88 23.00 -99.03 -18.95
CA HIS A 88 21.98 -98.41 -19.81
C HIS A 88 20.65 -98.20 -19.07
N ARG A 89 20.22 -99.14 -18.24
CA ARG A 89 19.00 -99.05 -17.42
C ARG A 89 19.11 -97.91 -16.40
N MET A 90 20.22 -97.83 -15.67
CA MET A 90 20.51 -96.75 -14.73
C MET A 90 20.56 -95.40 -15.45
N GLY A 91 21.28 -95.29 -16.58
CA GLY A 91 21.34 -94.08 -17.39
C GLY A 91 20.01 -93.68 -18.04
N HIS A 92 19.06 -94.61 -18.23
CA HIS A 92 17.68 -94.31 -18.60
C HIS A 92 16.88 -93.81 -17.39
N THR A 93 16.90 -94.53 -16.26
CA THR A 93 16.22 -94.15 -15.01
C THR A 93 16.64 -92.77 -14.52
N LEU A 94 17.94 -92.43 -14.60
CA LEU A 94 18.45 -91.10 -14.24
C LEU A 94 17.90 -90.01 -15.18
N ARG A 95 17.88 -90.23 -16.50
CA ARG A 95 17.29 -89.28 -17.46
C ARG A 95 15.78 -89.10 -17.26
N VAL A 96 15.05 -90.17 -16.95
CA VAL A 96 13.61 -90.12 -16.63
C VAL A 96 13.38 -89.35 -15.31
N ARG A 97 14.20 -89.61 -14.27
CA ARG A 97 14.11 -88.88 -12.99
C ARG A 97 14.43 -87.40 -13.16
N LEU A 98 15.49 -87.05 -13.90
CA LEU A 98 15.86 -85.68 -14.22
C LEU A 98 14.74 -84.96 -15.00
N SER A 99 14.25 -85.57 -16.08
CA SER A 99 13.13 -85.03 -16.87
C SER A 99 11.89 -84.78 -15.99
N ARG A 100 11.51 -85.75 -15.14
CA ARG A 100 10.39 -85.59 -14.20
C ARG A 100 10.61 -84.45 -13.19
N THR A 101 11.82 -84.29 -12.65
CA THR A 101 12.13 -83.17 -11.74
C THR A 101 12.16 -81.82 -12.44
N THR A 102 12.73 -81.72 -13.64
CA THR A 102 12.75 -80.47 -14.43
C THR A 102 11.33 -80.05 -14.81
N THR A 103 10.49 -80.98 -15.27
CA THR A 103 9.07 -80.71 -15.57
C THR A 103 8.29 -80.30 -14.32
N GLY A 104 8.56 -80.93 -13.16
CA GLY A 104 7.95 -80.54 -11.88
C GLY A 104 8.34 -79.13 -11.42
N ILE A 105 9.62 -78.76 -11.56
CA ILE A 105 10.13 -77.41 -11.27
C ILE A 105 9.50 -76.39 -12.23
N ALA A 106 9.46 -76.67 -13.53
CA ALA A 106 8.84 -75.80 -14.53
C ALA A 106 7.34 -75.56 -14.24
N ALA A 107 6.60 -76.61 -13.88
CA ALA A 107 5.20 -76.50 -13.48
C ALA A 107 5.01 -75.67 -12.20
N HIS A 108 5.89 -75.82 -11.21
CA HIS A 108 5.85 -75.01 -9.98
C HIS A 108 6.13 -73.52 -10.27
N VAL A 109 7.16 -73.22 -11.07
CA VAL A 109 7.50 -71.85 -11.49
C VAL A 109 6.36 -71.23 -12.29
N ALA A 110 5.77 -71.95 -13.25
CA ALA A 110 4.60 -71.49 -14.00
C ALA A 110 3.42 -71.18 -13.07
N SER A 111 3.13 -72.06 -12.09
CA SER A 111 2.09 -71.82 -11.09
C SER A 111 2.34 -70.52 -10.31
N ARG A 112 3.54 -70.34 -9.75
CA ARG A 112 3.95 -69.12 -9.02
C ARG A 112 3.86 -67.85 -9.87
N LEU A 113 4.20 -67.91 -11.16
CA LEU A 113 4.02 -66.77 -12.07
C LEU A 113 2.54 -66.41 -12.28
N THR A 114 1.63 -67.38 -12.36
CA THR A 114 0.19 -67.08 -12.43
C THR A 114 -0.39 -66.58 -11.11
N GLU A 115 0.19 -66.96 -9.97
CA GLU A 115 -0.16 -66.49 -8.64
C GLU A 115 0.27 -65.03 -8.46
N PHE A 116 1.53 -64.72 -8.74
CA PHE A 116 2.08 -63.35 -8.75
C PHE A 116 1.34 -62.43 -9.73
N GLY A 117 0.93 -62.94 -10.90
CA GLY A 117 0.10 -62.20 -11.85
C GLY A 117 -1.28 -61.82 -11.27
N ARG A 118 -1.91 -62.72 -10.51
CA ARG A 118 -3.18 -62.47 -9.80
C ARG A 118 -3.00 -61.49 -8.64
N GLU A 119 -1.91 -61.62 -7.89
CA GLU A 119 -1.56 -60.73 -6.78
C GLU A 119 -1.28 -59.30 -7.25
N ARG A 120 -0.44 -59.13 -8.30
CA ARG A 120 -0.24 -57.83 -8.97
C ARG A 120 -1.54 -57.23 -9.49
N GLY A 121 -2.46 -58.06 -10.00
CA GLY A 121 -3.80 -57.63 -10.40
C GLY A 121 -4.61 -57.05 -9.23
N ARG A 122 -4.62 -57.74 -8.08
CA ARG A 122 -5.27 -57.25 -6.84
C ARG A 122 -4.68 -55.93 -6.37
N VAL A 123 -3.36 -55.82 -6.28
CA VAL A 123 -2.66 -54.59 -5.87
C VAL A 123 -3.00 -53.43 -6.81
N ALA A 124 -3.09 -53.67 -8.12
CA ALA A 124 -3.51 -52.63 -9.08
C ALA A 124 -4.96 -52.18 -8.87
N THR A 125 -5.90 -53.10 -8.60
CA THR A 125 -7.29 -52.73 -8.28
C THR A 125 -7.43 -52.02 -6.93
N GLU A 126 -6.62 -52.40 -5.94
CA GLU A 126 -6.62 -51.78 -4.61
C GLU A 126 -6.02 -50.38 -4.65
N GLN A 127 -4.90 -50.18 -5.37
CA GLN A 127 -4.33 -48.85 -5.64
C GLN A 127 -5.30 -47.94 -6.41
N HIS A 128 -6.04 -48.49 -7.38
CA HIS A 128 -7.07 -47.73 -8.10
C HIS A 128 -8.19 -47.28 -7.15
N ARG A 129 -8.71 -48.20 -6.32
CA ARG A 129 -9.77 -47.87 -5.36
C ARG A 129 -9.30 -46.87 -4.30
N MET A 130 -8.08 -47.02 -3.78
CA MET A 130 -7.48 -46.05 -2.86
C MET A 130 -7.35 -44.65 -3.49
N ALA A 131 -7.05 -44.57 -4.79
CA ALA A 131 -6.97 -43.30 -5.50
C ALA A 131 -8.36 -42.68 -5.79
N GLU A 132 -9.42 -43.49 -5.83
CA GLU A 132 -10.82 -43.02 -5.90
C GLU A 132 -11.29 -42.58 -4.51
N ASP A 133 -11.14 -43.42 -3.48
CA ASP A 133 -11.43 -43.10 -2.07
C ASP A 133 -10.76 -41.77 -1.64
N GLN A 134 -9.52 -41.51 -2.09
CA GLN A 134 -8.80 -40.25 -1.87
C GLN A 134 -9.36 -39.05 -2.65
N ARG A 135 -9.81 -39.25 -3.90
CA ARG A 135 -10.41 -38.18 -4.71
C ARG A 135 -11.74 -37.73 -4.14
N ASP A 136 -12.57 -38.68 -3.73
CA ASP A 136 -13.89 -38.40 -3.16
C ASP A 136 -13.74 -37.70 -1.80
N THR A 137 -12.81 -38.15 -0.96
CA THR A 137 -12.45 -37.47 0.30
C THR A 137 -11.99 -36.02 0.07
N LEU A 138 -11.19 -35.76 -0.97
CA LEU A 138 -10.74 -34.41 -1.32
C LEU A 138 -11.88 -33.56 -1.92
N ALA A 139 -12.78 -34.15 -2.69
CA ALA A 139 -13.96 -33.47 -3.23
C ALA A 139 -14.91 -33.03 -2.10
N GLU A 140 -15.15 -33.88 -1.11
CA GLU A 140 -15.94 -33.53 0.08
C GLU A 140 -15.29 -32.41 0.91
N ASP A 141 -13.98 -32.47 1.17
CA ASP A 141 -13.26 -31.42 1.91
C ASP A 141 -13.28 -30.08 1.15
N LEU A 142 -13.08 -30.09 -0.17
CA LEU A 142 -13.23 -28.90 -1.01
C LEU A 142 -14.66 -28.34 -0.99
N HIS A 143 -15.68 -29.19 -1.02
CA HIS A 143 -17.07 -28.77 -0.96
C HIS A 143 -17.40 -28.10 0.39
N ARG A 144 -17.09 -28.76 1.51
CA ARG A 144 -17.31 -28.23 2.87
C ARG A 144 -16.57 -26.92 3.10
N ARG A 145 -15.35 -26.77 2.57
CA ARG A 145 -14.59 -25.50 2.62
C ARG A 145 -15.25 -24.40 1.78
N SER A 146 -15.79 -24.75 0.60
CA SER A 146 -16.52 -23.82 -0.25
C SER A 146 -17.78 -23.30 0.45
N GLU A 147 -18.54 -24.19 1.11
CA GLU A 147 -19.70 -23.81 1.92
C GLU A 147 -19.32 -22.92 3.12
N ALA A 148 -18.26 -23.27 3.86
CA ALA A 148 -17.77 -22.48 4.99
C ALA A 148 -17.30 -21.07 4.56
N VAL A 149 -16.64 -20.96 3.39
CA VAL A 149 -16.23 -19.66 2.82
C VAL A 149 -17.45 -18.87 2.33
N ALA A 150 -18.46 -19.52 1.75
CA ALA A 150 -19.71 -18.87 1.35
C ALA A 150 -20.47 -18.30 2.58
N GLY A 151 -20.54 -19.06 3.67
CA GLY A 151 -21.09 -18.59 4.96
C GLY A 151 -20.35 -17.36 5.49
N LEU A 152 -19.01 -17.43 5.58
CA LEU A 152 -18.18 -16.31 6.05
C LEU A 152 -18.32 -15.04 5.20
N ILE A 153 -18.54 -15.19 3.88
CA ILE A 153 -18.81 -14.06 2.98
C ILE A 153 -20.17 -13.43 3.27
N GLU A 154 -21.19 -14.22 3.63
CA GLU A 154 -22.52 -13.72 3.97
C GLU A 154 -22.54 -13.09 5.37
N ASP A 155 -21.90 -13.70 6.38
CA ASP A 155 -21.69 -13.11 7.71
C ASP A 155 -21.00 -11.74 7.61
N PHE A 156 -19.98 -11.62 6.74
CA PHE A 156 -19.30 -10.36 6.49
C PHE A 156 -20.18 -9.32 5.77
N ARG A 157 -21.09 -9.75 4.88
CA ARG A 157 -22.07 -8.85 4.24
C ARG A 157 -23.09 -8.33 5.26
N LEU A 158 -23.62 -9.21 6.10
CA LEU A 158 -24.57 -8.87 7.16
C LEU A 158 -23.94 -7.90 8.16
N SER A 159 -22.78 -8.24 8.74
CA SER A 159 -22.05 -7.38 9.68
C SER A 159 -21.68 -6.02 9.08
N ARG A 160 -21.30 -5.97 7.79
CA ARG A 160 -21.06 -4.71 7.08
C ARG A 160 -22.35 -3.90 6.88
N GLY A 161 -23.47 -4.56 6.64
CA GLY A 161 -24.80 -3.93 6.54
C GLY A 161 -25.24 -3.32 7.87
N GLU A 162 -25.14 -4.08 8.96
CA GLU A 162 -25.42 -3.63 10.33
C GLU A 162 -24.54 -2.42 10.71
N THR A 163 -23.22 -2.51 10.46
CA THR A 163 -22.28 -1.40 10.71
C THR A 163 -22.62 -0.16 9.88
N ALA A 164 -23.05 -0.33 8.63
CA ALA A 164 -23.44 0.78 7.76
C ALA A 164 -24.75 1.44 8.24
N GLN A 165 -25.72 0.65 8.71
CA GLN A 165 -26.96 1.17 9.30
C GLN A 165 -26.67 1.91 10.62
N GLU A 166 -25.86 1.34 11.51
CA GLU A 166 -25.51 1.99 12.78
C GLU A 166 -24.80 3.34 12.54
N LEU A 167 -23.93 3.43 11.53
CA LEU A 167 -23.29 4.68 11.13
C LEU A 167 -24.28 5.68 10.53
N ALA A 168 -25.31 5.23 9.80
CA ALA A 168 -26.38 6.09 9.30
C ALA A 168 -27.25 6.64 10.45
N ASP A 169 -27.69 5.78 11.37
CA ASP A 169 -28.51 6.14 12.53
C ASP A 169 -27.77 7.13 13.44
N ARG A 170 -26.48 6.89 13.69
CA ARG A 170 -25.60 7.79 14.45
C ARG A 170 -25.42 9.14 13.74
N LEU A 171 -25.31 9.16 12.41
CA LEU A 171 -25.18 10.39 11.63
C LEU A 171 -26.49 11.19 11.61
N GLU A 172 -27.64 10.53 11.47
CA GLU A 172 -28.96 11.17 11.57
C GLU A 172 -29.16 11.77 12.96
N ALA A 173 -28.88 11.02 14.03
CA ALA A 173 -28.96 11.51 15.41
C ALA A 173 -28.05 12.73 15.64
N PHE A 174 -26.84 12.73 15.09
CA PHE A 174 -25.93 13.88 15.14
C PHE A 174 -26.48 15.09 14.38
N VAL A 175 -26.95 14.91 13.14
CA VAL A 175 -27.53 15.99 12.32
C VAL A 175 -28.76 16.59 12.99
N ASN A 176 -29.67 15.76 13.52
CA ASN A 176 -30.85 16.20 14.26
C ASN A 176 -30.46 16.95 15.55
N GLY A 177 -29.42 16.51 16.25
CA GLY A 177 -28.85 17.22 17.40
C GLY A 177 -28.30 18.61 17.04
N VAL A 178 -27.54 18.72 15.94
CA VAL A 178 -27.02 20.00 15.43
C VAL A 178 -28.15 20.92 14.97
N GLN A 179 -29.15 20.42 14.24
CA GLN A 179 -30.31 21.20 13.82
C GLN A 179 -31.12 21.73 15.01
N SER A 180 -31.32 20.90 16.04
CA SER A 180 -31.97 21.29 17.29
C SER A 180 -31.19 22.39 18.02
N HIS A 181 -29.87 22.23 18.17
CA HIS A 181 -29.01 23.22 18.82
C HIS A 181 -28.97 24.56 18.06
N VAL A 182 -28.84 24.54 16.73
CA VAL A 182 -28.90 25.74 15.89
C VAL A 182 -30.27 26.41 15.97
N SER A 183 -31.36 25.63 16.03
CA SER A 183 -32.72 26.17 16.21
C SER A 183 -32.89 26.86 17.57
N GLY A 184 -32.29 26.31 18.63
CA GLY A 184 -32.19 26.94 19.95
C GLY A 184 -31.45 28.27 19.90
N LEU A 185 -30.21 28.29 19.38
CA LEU A 185 -29.41 29.51 19.23
C LEU A 185 -30.12 30.59 18.39
N LEU A 186 -30.89 30.20 17.37
CA LEU A 186 -31.70 31.12 16.57
C LEU A 186 -32.95 31.63 17.32
N ALA A 187 -33.51 30.85 18.25
CA ALA A 187 -34.57 31.31 19.14
C ALA A 187 -34.03 32.29 20.19
N ASP A 188 -32.90 31.97 20.82
CA ASP A 188 -32.23 32.82 21.81
C ASP A 188 -31.80 34.16 21.19
N ALA A 189 -31.20 34.13 19.99
CA ALA A 189 -30.81 35.34 19.27
C ALA A 189 -32.02 36.20 18.83
N ARG A 190 -33.20 35.59 18.62
CA ARG A 190 -34.45 36.34 18.39
C ARG A 190 -34.97 36.96 19.68
N ALA A 191 -34.98 36.22 20.79
CA ALA A 191 -35.40 36.71 22.10
C ALA A 191 -34.52 37.89 22.55
N PHE A 192 -33.20 37.77 22.42
CA PHE A 192 -32.25 38.85 22.71
C PHE A 192 -32.55 40.11 21.90
N ARG A 193 -32.75 40.00 20.58
CA ARG A 193 -33.08 41.14 19.71
C ARG A 193 -34.45 41.78 20.03
N VAL A 194 -35.42 41.00 20.49
CA VAL A 194 -36.70 41.53 20.95
C VAL A 194 -36.52 42.33 22.24
N GLU A 195 -35.68 41.86 23.16
CA GLU A 195 -35.41 42.56 24.42
C GLU A 195 -34.53 43.81 24.23
N GLU A 196 -33.46 43.74 23.43
CA GLU A 196 -32.67 44.89 22.99
C GLU A 196 -33.56 45.93 22.25
N GLY A 197 -34.49 45.46 21.41
CA GLY A 197 -35.51 46.29 20.78
C GLY A 197 -36.47 46.94 21.78
N ARG A 198 -36.83 46.24 22.86
CA ARG A 198 -37.68 46.73 23.95
C ARG A 198 -36.97 47.81 24.77
N GLU A 199 -35.71 47.58 25.14
CA GLU A 199 -34.88 48.54 25.88
C GLU A 199 -34.59 49.80 25.07
N THR A 200 -34.16 49.65 23.81
CA THR A 200 -33.91 50.80 22.92
C THR A 200 -35.18 51.60 22.64
N ALA A 201 -36.34 50.96 22.48
CA ALA A 201 -37.62 51.66 22.38
C ALA A 201 -37.98 52.42 23.67
N GLN A 202 -37.71 51.86 24.85
CA GLN A 202 -37.94 52.53 26.14
C GLN A 202 -37.00 53.73 26.35
N GLU A 203 -35.72 53.61 26.02
CA GLU A 203 -34.76 54.72 26.08
C GLU A 203 -35.10 55.83 25.07
N LEU A 204 -35.56 55.47 23.86
CA LEU A 204 -36.06 56.46 22.90
C LEU A 204 -37.32 57.17 23.42
N ALA A 205 -38.28 56.46 24.00
CA ALA A 205 -39.47 57.06 24.61
C ALA A 205 -39.10 57.99 25.79
N ARG A 206 -38.11 57.60 26.62
CA ARG A 206 -37.57 58.44 27.71
C ARG A 206 -36.94 59.72 27.16
N ARG A 207 -36.07 59.62 26.14
CA ARG A 207 -35.42 60.78 25.49
C ARG A 207 -36.42 61.70 24.80
N LEU A 208 -37.42 61.16 24.11
CA LEU A 208 -38.48 61.97 23.48
C LEU A 208 -39.30 62.73 24.54
N THR A 209 -39.54 62.14 25.71
CA THR A 209 -40.18 62.80 26.85
C THR A 209 -39.29 63.91 27.43
N GLU A 210 -37.99 63.67 27.59
CA GLU A 210 -37.00 64.66 28.05
C GLU A 210 -36.89 65.86 27.08
N ILE A 211 -36.84 65.59 25.76
CA ILE A 211 -36.83 66.63 24.71
C ILE A 211 -38.14 67.44 24.72
N ARG A 212 -39.29 66.77 24.86
CA ARG A 212 -40.60 67.42 24.96
C ARG A 212 -40.67 68.35 26.16
N ASN A 213 -40.17 67.92 27.32
CA ASN A 213 -40.14 68.73 28.54
C ASN A 213 -39.24 69.96 28.37
N ARG A 214 -38.00 69.78 27.90
CA ARG A 214 -37.08 70.91 27.59
C ARG A 214 -37.66 71.89 26.57
N THR A 215 -38.38 71.41 25.57
CA THR A 215 -39.04 72.26 24.58
C THR A 215 -40.19 73.04 25.22
N GLY A 216 -40.91 72.44 26.17
CA GLY A 216 -41.92 73.12 27.00
C GLY A 216 -41.33 74.20 27.91
N GLU A 217 -40.18 73.93 28.53
CA GLU A 217 -39.40 74.87 29.35
C GLU A 217 -38.95 76.08 28.52
N ILE A 218 -38.26 75.84 27.39
CA ILE A 218 -37.83 76.91 26.46
C ILE A 218 -39.04 77.73 25.95
N ALA A 219 -40.18 77.09 25.68
CA ALA A 219 -41.41 77.78 25.30
C ALA A 219 -42.06 78.57 26.45
N ALA A 220 -41.85 78.18 27.71
CA ALA A 220 -42.26 78.96 28.89
C ALA A 220 -41.33 80.16 29.11
N GLU A 221 -40.01 79.95 29.06
CA GLU A 221 -38.99 81.01 29.15
C GLU A 221 -39.16 82.05 28.05
N THR A 222 -39.37 81.63 26.81
CA THR A 222 -39.59 82.53 25.66
C THR A 222 -40.86 83.36 25.85
N ARG A 223 -41.96 82.77 26.37
CA ARG A 223 -43.18 83.53 26.71
C ARG A 223 -42.93 84.55 27.82
N HIS A 224 -42.20 84.17 28.87
CA HIS A 224 -41.83 85.08 29.96
C HIS A 224 -40.89 86.20 29.49
N LEU A 225 -39.93 85.91 28.61
CA LEU A 225 -39.05 86.91 27.99
C LEU A 225 -39.84 87.89 27.12
N MET A 226 -40.81 87.40 26.33
CA MET A 226 -41.71 88.26 25.54
C MET A 226 -42.60 89.15 26.42
N VAL A 227 -43.04 88.67 27.59
CA VAL A 227 -43.77 89.47 28.57
C VAL A 227 -42.88 90.54 29.21
N ARG A 228 -41.63 90.22 29.59
CA ARG A 228 -40.65 91.20 30.08
C ARG A 228 -40.33 92.25 29.01
N PHE A 229 -40.07 91.81 27.78
CA PHE A 229 -39.78 92.71 26.66
C PHE A 229 -40.95 93.67 26.40
N ARG A 230 -42.20 93.19 26.49
CA ARG A 230 -43.40 94.03 26.42
C ARG A 230 -43.42 95.09 27.51
N HIS A 231 -43.24 94.71 28.79
CA HIS A 231 -43.19 95.68 29.90
C HIS A 231 -42.09 96.71 29.67
N THR A 232 -40.85 96.29 29.42
CA THR A 232 -39.74 97.25 29.17
C THR A 232 -39.99 98.17 27.97
N ARG A 233 -40.73 97.71 26.95
CA ARG A 233 -41.14 98.55 25.80
C ARG A 233 -42.24 99.54 26.19
N GLU A 234 -43.19 99.12 27.02
CA GLU A 234 -44.26 99.98 27.55
C GLU A 234 -43.70 101.03 28.52
N ASP A 235 -42.74 100.65 29.37
CA ASP A 235 -41.97 101.52 30.27
C ASP A 235 -41.15 102.54 29.46
N MET A 236 -40.34 102.10 28.49
CA MET A 236 -39.58 102.99 27.61
C MET A 236 -40.51 103.93 26.81
N ALA A 237 -41.67 103.45 26.37
CA ALA A 237 -42.68 104.29 25.70
C ALA A 237 -43.37 105.26 26.68
N GLY A 238 -43.48 104.92 27.96
CA GLY A 238 -43.93 105.81 29.04
C GLY A 238 -42.90 106.90 29.31
N GLU A 239 -41.64 106.52 29.55
CA GLU A 239 -40.52 107.44 29.68
C GLU A 239 -40.38 108.38 28.48
N PHE A 240 -40.45 107.87 27.25
CA PHE A 240 -40.33 108.68 26.05
C PHE A 240 -41.48 109.68 25.91
N ARG A 241 -42.72 109.28 26.23
CA ARG A 241 -43.87 110.19 26.30
C ARG A 241 -43.69 111.25 27.40
N ASN A 242 -43.18 110.88 28.57
CA ASN A 242 -42.90 111.81 29.67
C ASN A 242 -41.78 112.81 29.30
N ARG A 243 -40.67 112.34 28.70
CA ARG A 243 -39.57 113.19 28.21
C ARG A 243 -40.06 114.14 27.10
N LEU A 244 -40.92 113.67 26.19
CA LEU A 244 -41.57 114.53 25.18
C LEU A 244 -42.51 115.56 25.82
N ALA A 245 -43.34 115.18 26.79
CA ALA A 245 -44.24 116.10 27.49
C ALA A 245 -43.47 117.19 28.25
N VAL A 246 -42.42 116.81 29.00
CA VAL A 246 -41.51 117.76 29.68
C VAL A 246 -40.78 118.65 28.66
N SER A 247 -40.31 118.09 27.55
CA SER A 247 -39.66 118.87 26.48
C SER A 247 -40.61 119.83 25.76
N ALA A 248 -41.88 119.45 25.60
CA ALA A 248 -42.92 120.30 25.03
C ALA A 248 -43.31 121.42 26.00
N LEU A 249 -43.49 121.11 27.29
CA LEU A 249 -43.77 122.09 28.34
C LEU A 249 -42.60 123.09 28.50
N ALA A 250 -41.35 122.61 28.50
CA ALA A 250 -40.17 123.45 28.56
C ALA A 250 -40.07 124.39 27.35
N ARG A 251 -40.32 123.89 26.13
CA ARG A 251 -40.38 124.71 24.92
C ARG A 251 -41.56 125.70 24.93
N HIS A 252 -42.72 125.29 25.43
CA HIS A 252 -43.87 126.20 25.59
C HIS A 252 -43.52 127.34 26.57
N ASN A 253 -42.96 127.03 27.74
CA ASN A 253 -42.50 128.03 28.71
C ASN A 253 -41.39 128.93 28.14
N GLN A 254 -40.49 128.40 27.32
CA GLN A 254 -39.46 129.19 26.63
C GLN A 254 -40.05 130.10 25.55
N VAL A 255 -41.08 129.65 24.82
CA VAL A 255 -41.83 130.49 23.88
C VAL A 255 -42.64 131.56 24.60
N CYS A 256 -43.25 131.26 25.74
CA CYS A 256 -43.94 132.26 26.56
C CYS A 256 -42.97 133.34 27.06
N ARG A 257 -41.78 132.94 27.58
CA ARG A 257 -40.71 133.90 27.91
C ARG A 257 -40.31 134.73 26.70
N LEU A 258 -40.02 134.12 25.55
CA LEU A 258 -39.71 134.86 24.31
C LEU A 258 -40.82 135.82 23.88
N MET A 259 -42.10 135.46 24.09
CA MET A 259 -43.23 136.34 23.79
C MET A 259 -43.34 137.52 24.78
N ASP A 260 -42.98 137.31 26.04
CA ASP A 260 -42.94 138.36 27.07
C ASP A 260 -41.67 139.23 26.94
N ASP A 261 -40.53 138.66 26.56
CA ASP A 261 -39.30 139.36 26.17
C ASP A 261 -39.55 140.23 24.92
N VAL A 262 -40.27 139.71 23.92
CA VAL A 262 -40.69 140.48 22.72
C VAL A 262 -41.72 141.55 23.07
N ARG A 263 -42.58 141.35 24.08
CA ARG A 263 -43.49 142.39 24.59
C ARG A 263 -42.75 143.46 25.37
N SER A 264 -41.78 143.11 26.21
CA SER A 264 -40.86 144.06 26.85
C SER A 264 -40.18 144.86 25.75
N TRP A 265 -39.49 144.18 24.82
CA TRP A 265 -38.81 144.83 23.71
C TRP A 265 -39.72 145.71 22.84
N GLN A 266 -41.00 145.40 22.68
CA GLN A 266 -41.97 146.29 22.00
C GLN A 266 -42.45 147.48 22.84
N GLN A 267 -42.37 147.40 24.17
CA GLN A 267 -42.61 148.53 25.08
C GLN A 267 -41.35 149.38 25.22
N ASP A 268 -40.19 148.75 25.37
CA ASP A 268 -38.86 149.35 25.38
C ASP A 268 -38.61 150.08 24.05
N LEU A 269 -38.86 149.45 22.89
CA LEU A 269 -38.76 150.10 21.57
C LEU A 269 -39.79 151.23 21.39
N ARG A 270 -40.92 151.24 22.11
CA ARG A 270 -41.85 152.39 22.11
C ARG A 270 -41.31 153.53 22.97
N ALA A 271 -40.79 153.23 24.16
CA ALA A 271 -40.13 154.22 25.00
C ALA A 271 -38.87 154.81 24.32
N ASP A 272 -38.09 153.97 23.64
CA ASP A 272 -36.94 154.35 22.83
C ASP A 272 -37.34 155.07 21.55
N LEU A 273 -38.49 154.77 20.93
CA LEU A 273 -39.02 155.60 19.83
C LEU A 273 -39.51 156.96 20.35
N GLU A 274 -40.14 157.05 21.52
CA GLU A 274 -40.52 158.32 22.15
C GLU A 274 -39.30 159.12 22.64
N ALA A 275 -38.21 158.46 23.05
CA ALA A 275 -36.93 159.08 23.39
C ALA A 275 -36.17 159.50 22.13
N ALA A 276 -36.10 158.63 21.11
CA ALA A 276 -35.53 158.94 19.80
C ALA A 276 -36.27 160.10 19.14
N HIS A 277 -37.59 160.21 19.28
CA HIS A 277 -38.34 161.37 18.75
C HIS A 277 -37.95 162.70 19.42
N ARG A 278 -37.32 162.67 20.60
CA ARG A 278 -36.70 163.83 21.27
C ARG A 278 -35.24 164.03 20.85
N VAL A 279 -34.49 162.94 20.62
CA VAL A 279 -33.07 162.96 20.21
C VAL A 279 -32.89 163.29 18.72
N TRP A 280 -33.83 162.91 17.85
CA TRP A 280 -33.75 163.09 16.38
C TRP A 280 -33.72 164.55 15.93
N ASN A 281 -34.03 165.50 16.82
CA ASN A 281 -33.78 166.93 16.59
C ASN A 281 -32.30 167.33 16.75
N ARG A 282 -31.36 166.40 17.02
CA ARG A 282 -29.91 166.62 17.17
C ARG A 282 -29.07 165.44 16.63
N LEU A 283 -28.76 165.50 15.33
CA LEU A 283 -27.72 164.72 14.63
C LEU A 283 -26.30 164.87 15.26
N PRO A 284 -25.29 164.02 14.93
CA PRO A 284 -25.30 162.66 14.32
C PRO A 284 -24.22 161.66 14.86
N GLU A 285 -24.03 160.53 14.13
CA GLU A 285 -22.77 159.75 13.89
C GLU A 285 -22.25 158.58 14.78
N ALA A 286 -21.70 157.55 14.07
CA ALA A 286 -20.47 156.73 14.36
C ALA A 286 -20.52 155.18 14.64
N HIS A 287 -19.93 154.38 13.71
CA HIS A 287 -19.12 153.13 13.86
C HIS A 287 -19.68 151.80 14.49
N ALA A 288 -19.04 150.60 14.46
CA ALA A 288 -18.31 149.80 13.42
C ALA A 288 -17.82 148.38 13.91
N GLY A 289 -17.70 147.34 13.04
CA GLY A 289 -16.61 146.30 13.06
C GLY A 289 -16.82 144.78 13.38
N VAL A 290 -16.04 143.88 12.69
CA VAL A 290 -15.46 142.54 13.09
C VAL A 290 -16.41 141.30 13.30
N GLY A 291 -16.07 139.99 13.15
CA GLY A 291 -14.88 139.20 12.69
C GLY A 291 -15.07 137.62 12.68
N PRO A 292 -14.08 136.76 12.28
CA PRO A 292 -14.29 135.33 11.87
C PRO A 292 -13.29 134.21 12.36
N PHE A 293 -13.50 132.92 11.99
CA PHE A 293 -12.61 131.70 12.06
C PHE A 293 -13.16 130.54 11.15
N THR A 294 -12.58 129.45 10.57
CA THR A 294 -11.34 128.56 10.55
C THR A 294 -11.24 127.37 11.55
N ARG A 295 -10.69 126.15 11.28
CA ARG A 295 -10.29 125.29 10.09
C ARG A 295 -9.93 123.82 10.57
N GLN A 296 -9.71 122.84 9.65
CA GLN A 296 -8.82 121.62 9.68
C GLN A 296 -9.44 120.19 9.75
N ASP A 297 -8.86 119.08 9.21
CA ASP A 297 -7.89 118.76 8.10
C ASP A 297 -7.89 117.22 7.79
N GLU A 298 -7.04 116.71 6.86
CA GLU A 298 -7.08 115.35 6.24
C GLU A 298 -5.80 114.45 6.39
N GLU A 299 -5.92 113.20 5.86
CA GLU A 299 -4.92 112.41 5.09
C GLU A 299 -3.95 111.39 5.76
N GLY A 300 -3.80 110.21 5.12
CA GLY A 300 -2.52 109.46 5.05
C GLY A 300 -2.49 107.92 5.24
N ASP A 301 -2.43 107.11 4.15
CA ASP A 301 -1.67 105.82 4.12
C ASP A 301 -1.36 105.36 2.67
N LYS A 302 -0.07 105.15 2.32
CA LYS A 302 0.40 104.58 1.04
C LYS A 302 1.78 103.89 1.19
N ARG A 303 1.85 102.66 1.72
CA ARG A 303 3.16 101.93 1.81
C ARG A 303 3.19 100.39 1.69
N LYS A 304 2.08 99.70 1.41
CA LYS A 304 1.96 98.22 1.57
C LYS A 304 2.15 97.34 0.30
N ALA A 305 2.73 97.87 -0.79
CA ALA A 305 2.73 97.18 -2.10
C ALA A 305 3.93 96.24 -2.38
N ALA A 306 5.09 96.41 -1.72
CA ALA A 306 6.34 95.79 -2.16
C ALA A 306 6.60 94.36 -1.61
N GLU A 307 6.02 94.01 -0.46
CA GLU A 307 6.40 92.81 0.30
C GLU A 307 5.69 91.53 -0.16
N ALA A 308 4.47 91.67 -0.69
CA ALA A 308 3.60 90.55 -1.06
C ALA A 308 4.17 89.60 -2.14
N ARG A 309 5.13 90.07 -2.96
CA ARG A 309 5.64 89.27 -4.09
C ARG A 309 6.62 88.17 -3.67
N LYS A 310 7.45 88.39 -2.63
CA LYS A 310 8.40 87.37 -2.12
C LYS A 310 7.74 86.30 -1.24
N ALA A 311 6.51 86.51 -0.80
CA ALA A 311 5.74 85.52 -0.04
C ALA A 311 5.21 84.37 -0.92
N ARG A 312 4.79 84.67 -2.17
CA ARG A 312 4.16 83.66 -3.06
C ARG A 312 5.11 82.53 -3.46
N GLU A 313 6.32 82.83 -3.90
CA GLU A 313 7.28 81.80 -4.35
C GLU A 313 7.65 80.82 -3.24
N ARG A 314 7.74 81.29 -1.99
CA ARG A 314 7.98 80.43 -0.82
C ARG A 314 6.77 79.53 -0.51
N ALA A 315 5.56 80.07 -0.56
CA ALA A 315 4.34 79.31 -0.34
C ALA A 315 4.12 78.21 -1.39
N GLU A 316 4.45 78.48 -2.66
CA GLU A 316 4.29 77.53 -3.76
C GLU A 316 5.29 76.36 -3.69
N ALA A 317 6.55 76.65 -3.35
CA ALA A 317 7.56 75.61 -3.09
C ALA A 317 7.22 74.73 -1.86
N GLU A 318 6.63 75.33 -0.81
CA GLU A 318 6.17 74.58 0.37
C GLU A 318 4.94 73.72 0.06
N ALA A 319 3.98 74.23 -0.73
CA ALA A 319 2.82 73.48 -1.19
C ALA A 319 3.22 72.26 -2.04
N ALA A 320 4.22 72.40 -2.92
CA ALA A 320 4.76 71.29 -3.70
C ALA A 320 5.37 70.18 -2.82
N ARG A 321 6.07 70.53 -1.73
CA ARG A 321 6.56 69.56 -0.74
C ARG A 321 5.43 68.88 0.02
N LYS A 322 4.42 69.64 0.47
CA LYS A 322 3.25 69.09 1.18
C LYS A 322 2.46 68.10 0.33
N ARG A 323 2.24 68.37 -0.97
CA ARG A 323 1.58 67.43 -1.89
C ARG A 323 2.31 66.10 -2.00
N LYS A 324 3.63 66.10 -2.22
CA LYS A 324 4.42 64.85 -2.30
C LYS A 324 4.39 64.06 -0.99
N ALA A 325 4.45 64.73 0.16
CA ALA A 325 4.34 64.09 1.47
C ALA A 325 2.94 63.49 1.71
N GLU A 326 1.87 64.16 1.26
CA GLU A 326 0.51 63.59 1.29
C GLU A 326 0.33 62.41 0.34
N GLU A 327 0.89 62.45 -0.86
CA GLU A 327 0.86 61.34 -1.83
C GLU A 327 1.58 60.10 -1.27
N GLU A 328 2.78 60.28 -0.68
CA GLU A 328 3.52 59.18 -0.04
C GLU A 328 2.77 58.63 1.18
N LYS A 329 2.15 59.51 2.00
CA LYS A 329 1.32 59.07 3.13
C LYS A 329 0.09 58.29 2.66
N ARG A 330 -0.60 58.77 1.63
CA ARG A 330 -1.76 58.07 1.03
C ARG A 330 -1.35 56.72 0.45
N ALA A 331 -0.19 56.61 -0.19
CA ALA A 331 0.34 55.33 -0.70
C ALA A 331 0.65 54.33 0.44
N LYS A 332 1.21 54.80 1.56
CA LYS A 332 1.43 53.95 2.76
C LYS A 332 0.11 53.55 3.43
N GLU A 333 -0.85 54.47 3.50
CA GLU A 333 -2.19 54.17 4.03
C GLU A 333 -3.00 53.21 3.14
N THR A 334 -2.86 53.25 1.81
CA THR A 334 -3.52 52.27 0.93
C THR A 334 -2.84 50.91 0.99
N TRP A 335 -1.50 50.86 1.06
CA TRP A 335 -0.74 49.62 1.25
C TRP A 335 -1.13 48.89 2.55
N ALA A 336 -1.22 49.63 3.67
CA ALA A 336 -1.65 49.08 4.96
C ALA A 336 -3.11 48.57 4.98
N LYS A 337 -3.97 49.07 4.08
CA LYS A 337 -5.39 48.67 3.95
C LYS A 337 -5.63 47.56 2.92
N MET A 338 -4.59 47.06 2.24
CA MET A 338 -4.72 45.90 1.34
C MET A 338 -4.75 44.59 2.14
N SER A 339 -5.57 43.63 1.69
CA SER A 339 -5.41 42.22 2.07
C SER A 339 -4.03 41.72 1.62
N ASP A 340 -3.46 40.76 2.35
CA ASP A 340 -2.13 40.20 2.06
C ASP A 340 -2.07 39.54 0.67
N GLU A 341 -3.16 38.92 0.22
CA GLU A 341 -3.38 38.49 -1.17
C GLU A 341 -3.10 39.61 -2.19
N LYS A 342 -3.63 40.81 -1.93
CA LYS A 342 -3.54 41.97 -2.82
C LYS A 342 -2.15 42.59 -2.78
N LYS A 343 -1.47 42.54 -1.62
CA LYS A 343 -0.05 42.94 -1.50
C LYS A 343 0.84 41.99 -2.30
N VAL A 344 0.69 40.68 -2.12
CA VAL A 344 1.43 39.63 -2.87
C VAL A 344 1.22 39.77 -4.38
N LEU A 345 -0.04 39.91 -4.83
CA LEU A 345 -0.35 40.11 -6.25
C LEU A 345 0.24 41.42 -6.81
N HIS A 346 0.26 42.51 -6.03
CA HIS A 346 0.86 43.80 -6.43
C HIS A 346 2.38 43.74 -6.54
N VAL A 347 3.06 42.94 -5.71
CA VAL A 347 4.50 42.69 -5.85
C VAL A 347 4.79 41.86 -7.09
N ILE A 348 4.09 40.74 -7.29
CA ILE A 348 4.29 39.88 -8.48
C ILE A 348 4.07 40.67 -9.78
N ARG A 349 3.04 41.51 -9.85
CA ARG A 349 2.77 42.38 -11.01
C ARG A 349 3.83 43.45 -11.31
N LYS A 350 4.75 43.75 -10.39
CA LYS A 350 5.86 44.68 -10.61
C LYS A 350 7.14 44.03 -11.13
N HIS A 351 7.26 42.70 -11.05
CA HIS A 351 8.47 41.96 -11.35
C HIS A 351 8.17 40.91 -12.43
N LEU A 352 8.24 41.34 -13.69
CA LEU A 352 7.91 40.51 -14.87
C LEU A 352 8.81 39.28 -15.01
N ASP A 353 10.08 39.39 -14.57
CA ASP A 353 11.06 38.28 -14.56
C ASP A 353 10.71 37.17 -13.53
N GLY A 354 9.71 37.43 -12.67
CA GLY A 354 9.25 36.54 -11.61
C GLY A 354 10.07 36.66 -10.31
N LEU A 355 9.44 36.25 -9.21
CA LEU A 355 10.05 36.26 -7.87
C LEU A 355 9.82 34.95 -7.12
N THR A 356 10.76 34.60 -6.23
CA THR A 356 10.56 33.52 -5.25
C THR A 356 9.65 33.97 -4.11
N ALA A 357 9.00 33.02 -3.43
CA ALA A 357 8.17 33.30 -2.25
C ALA A 357 8.93 34.01 -1.12
N SER A 358 10.26 33.82 -1.02
CA SER A 358 11.10 34.52 -0.05
C SER A 358 11.27 36.00 -0.36
N GLN A 359 11.57 36.35 -1.62
CA GLN A 359 11.71 37.74 -2.06
C GLN A 359 10.37 38.51 -1.97
N ILE A 360 9.25 37.83 -2.28
CA ILE A 360 7.92 38.42 -2.09
C ILE A 360 7.63 38.63 -0.59
N GLY A 361 8.01 37.68 0.27
CA GLY A 361 7.87 37.80 1.73
C GLY A 361 8.63 38.99 2.31
N GLU A 362 9.86 39.22 1.84
CA GLU A 362 10.70 40.36 2.25
C GLU A 362 10.07 41.72 1.87
N VAL A 363 9.38 41.82 0.74
CA VAL A 363 8.71 43.06 0.28
C VAL A 363 7.35 43.30 0.95
N VAL A 364 6.67 42.24 1.40
CA VAL A 364 5.32 42.32 2.01
C VAL A 364 5.34 42.25 3.55
N ASP A 365 6.49 41.92 4.15
CA ASP A 365 6.66 41.60 5.58
C ASP A 365 5.83 40.36 6.01
N LEU A 366 5.95 39.28 5.22
CA LEU A 366 5.24 38.02 5.44
C LEU A 366 6.18 36.81 5.36
N HIS A 367 5.95 35.83 6.24
CA HIS A 367 6.73 34.59 6.24
C HIS A 367 6.56 33.82 4.91
N PRO A 368 7.63 33.26 4.30
CA PRO A 368 7.55 32.66 2.96
C PRO A 368 6.55 31.50 2.81
N SER A 369 6.18 30.80 3.90
CA SER A 369 5.15 29.75 3.89
C SER A 369 3.69 30.27 3.95
N VAL A 370 3.49 31.54 4.29
CA VAL A 370 2.20 32.24 4.13
C VAL A 370 2.09 32.70 2.68
N VAL A 371 3.12 33.39 2.18
CA VAL A 371 3.23 33.80 0.77
C VAL A 371 3.09 32.63 -0.18
N GLY A 372 3.71 31.48 0.10
CA GLY A 372 3.62 30.29 -0.75
C GLY A 372 2.22 29.66 -0.83
N ARG A 373 1.35 29.87 0.17
CA ARG A 373 -0.06 29.46 0.12
C ARG A 373 -0.88 30.44 -0.70
N ILE A 374 -0.83 31.72 -0.34
CA ILE A 374 -1.47 32.82 -1.09
C ILE A 374 -1.10 32.79 -2.58
N ALA A 375 0.18 32.59 -2.91
CA ALA A 375 0.65 32.53 -4.28
C ALA A 375 0.30 31.21 -5.00
N THR A 376 -0.13 30.17 -4.29
CA THR A 376 -0.71 28.95 -4.91
C THR A 376 -2.21 29.13 -5.14
N GLU A 377 -2.93 29.73 -4.20
CA GLU A 377 -4.35 30.14 -4.36
C GLU A 377 -4.51 31.12 -5.55
N LEU A 378 -3.59 32.08 -5.71
CA LEU A 378 -3.55 33.00 -6.87
C LEU A 378 -3.20 32.30 -8.21
N VAL A 379 -2.56 31.13 -8.18
CA VAL A 379 -2.29 30.31 -9.37
C VAL A 379 -3.51 29.46 -9.73
N GLU A 380 -4.21 28.91 -8.73
CA GLU A 380 -5.50 28.21 -8.90
C GLU A 380 -6.59 29.16 -9.44
N GLN A 381 -6.56 30.44 -9.04
CA GLN A 381 -7.39 31.52 -9.60
C GLN A 381 -6.94 32.00 -10.99
N GLY A 382 -5.82 31.51 -11.54
CA GLY A 382 -5.27 31.93 -12.83
C GLY A 382 -4.73 33.36 -12.88
N ALA A 383 -4.56 34.03 -11.74
CA ALA A 383 -4.08 35.42 -11.65
C ALA A 383 -2.54 35.54 -11.67
N VAL A 384 -1.84 34.44 -11.39
CA VAL A 384 -0.38 34.32 -11.30
C VAL A 384 0.05 33.01 -11.98
N GLY A 385 1.18 33.05 -12.68
CA GLY A 385 1.85 31.88 -13.23
C GLY A 385 2.97 31.41 -12.30
N LYS A 386 3.23 30.10 -12.27
CA LYS A 386 4.26 29.49 -11.43
C LYS A 386 5.13 28.57 -12.27
N ASN A 387 6.43 28.85 -12.33
CA ASN A 387 7.38 27.95 -12.99
C ASN A 387 7.81 26.87 -11.98
N GLU A 388 7.41 25.62 -12.21
CA GLU A 388 7.70 24.52 -11.29
C GLU A 388 9.21 24.25 -11.13
N SER A 389 10.00 24.46 -12.18
CA SER A 389 11.44 24.18 -12.19
C SER A 389 12.26 25.19 -11.38
N THR A 390 11.88 26.47 -11.40
CA THR A 390 12.59 27.56 -10.71
C THR A 390 11.89 28.06 -9.46
N ARG A 391 10.64 27.64 -9.22
CA ARG A 391 9.74 28.12 -8.15
C ARG A 391 9.51 29.64 -8.16
N LEU A 392 9.65 30.26 -9.33
CA LEU A 392 9.33 31.67 -9.57
C LEU A 392 7.83 31.85 -9.85
N TYR A 393 7.25 32.86 -9.22
CA TYR A 393 5.90 33.35 -9.49
C TYR A 393 5.98 34.60 -10.36
N PHE A 394 5.26 34.61 -11.48
CA PHE A 394 5.25 35.68 -12.48
C PHE A 394 3.80 36.09 -12.80
N PRO A 395 3.54 37.35 -13.20
CA PRO A 395 2.18 37.75 -13.56
C PRO A 395 1.74 37.07 -14.86
N LEU A 396 0.52 36.54 -14.88
CA LEU A 396 -0.14 36.18 -16.14
C LEU A 396 -0.82 37.43 -16.71
N GLU A 397 -0.71 37.63 -18.02
CA GLU A 397 -1.53 38.61 -18.72
C GLU A 397 -2.99 38.13 -18.70
N SER A 398 -3.84 38.88 -17.99
CA SER A 398 -5.29 38.65 -18.07
C SER A 398 -5.74 38.91 -19.50
N LYS A 399 -6.26 37.86 -20.13
CA LYS A 399 -7.09 37.99 -21.33
C LYS A 399 -8.47 38.57 -20.98
#